data_AF-A0A7W0RPX8-F1
#
_entry.id   AF-A0A7W0RPX8-F1
#
_cell.length_a   1.000
_cell.length_b   1.000
_cell.length_c   1.000
_cell.angle_alpha   90.00
_cell.angle_beta   90.00
_cell.angle_gamma   90.00
#
_symmetry.space_group_name_H-M   'P 1'
#
loop_
_entity.id
_entity.type
_entity.pdbx_description
1 polymer ?
#
loop_
_entity_poly.entity_id
_entity_poly.type
_entity_poly.pdbx_seq_one_letter_code
_entity_poly.pdbx_strand_id
1 'polypeptide(L)'
;MPRLFVGNFDFEHRLAYGAGSLPRRLDEINAALAPAWMAIAEPGDAVWTPSIATGNVLERLASHGLPQLWAVTNPVELRGPHQPVFWG
;
A
#
# COMPACT_ATOMS: atom_id res chain seq x y z
N MET A 1 16.67 5.92 -2.48
CA MET A 1 16.13 4.86 -3.35
C MET A 1 14.62 4.85 -3.11
N PRO A 2 13.77 4.83 -4.14
CA PRO A 2 12.31 4.83 -3.95
C PRO A 2 11.85 3.69 -3.05
N ARG A 3 10.85 3.95 -2.20
CA ARG A 3 10.29 2.95 -1.28
C ARG A 3 9.01 2.37 -1.84
N LEU A 4 8.76 1.11 -1.52
CA LEU A 4 7.49 0.43 -1.75
C LEU A 4 6.82 0.18 -0.41
N PHE A 5 5.82 0.98 -0.07
CA PHE A 5 4.99 0.73 1.09
C PHE A 5 4.02 -0.42 0.82
N VAL A 6 4.01 -1.42 1.69
CA VAL A 6 3.14 -2.57 1.56
C VAL A 6 1.92 -2.36 2.45
N GLY A 7 0.71 -2.43 1.89
CA GLY A 7 -0.55 -2.38 2.63
C GLY A 7 -0.85 -3.66 3.43
N ASN A 8 0.15 -4.25 4.08
CA ASN A 8 0.05 -5.52 4.80
C ASN A 8 -0.24 -5.33 6.30
N PHE A 9 -1.27 -4.54 6.66
CA PHE A 9 -1.56 -4.20 8.05
C PHE A 9 -1.98 -5.39 8.93
N ASP A 10 -2.30 -6.53 8.31
CA ASP A 10 -2.67 -7.79 8.97
C ASP A 10 -1.54 -8.84 8.92
N PHE A 11 -0.31 -8.45 8.56
CA PHE A 11 0.79 -9.38 8.33
C PHE A 11 1.10 -10.28 9.53
N GLU A 12 1.17 -9.72 10.74
CA GLU A 12 1.40 -10.50 11.96
C GLU A 12 0.31 -11.55 12.19
N HIS A 13 -0.94 -11.21 11.88
CA HIS A 13 -2.07 -12.15 11.94
C HIS A 13 -1.90 -13.30 10.94
N ARG A 14 -1.42 -13.01 9.72
CA ARG A 14 -1.11 -14.05 8.72
C ARG A 14 0.03 -14.98 9.15
N LEU A 15 1.05 -14.44 9.83
CA LEU A 15 2.14 -15.25 10.38
C LEU A 15 1.65 -16.20 11.48
N ALA A 16 0.72 -15.74 12.33
CA ALA A 16 0.22 -16.53 13.46
C ALA A 16 -0.78 -17.63 13.05
N TYR A 17 -1.64 -17.39 12.06
CA TYR A 17 -2.76 -18.29 11.71
C TYR A 17 -2.59 -19.06 10.39
N GLY A 18 -1.47 -18.86 9.69
CA GLY A 18 -1.15 -19.54 8.43
C GLY A 18 -1.69 -18.82 7.19
N ALA A 19 -1.08 -19.12 6.04
CA ALA A 19 -1.26 -18.42 4.77
C ALA A 19 -2.60 -18.72 4.03
N GLY A 20 -3.70 -18.87 4.77
CA GLY A 20 -5.03 -18.99 4.17
C GLY A 20 -5.43 -17.70 3.42
N SER A 21 -6.28 -17.82 2.40
CA SER A 21 -6.86 -16.64 1.74
C SER A 21 -7.62 -15.82 2.79
N LEU A 22 -7.30 -14.54 2.91
CA LEU A 22 -8.00 -13.66 3.83
C LEU A 22 -9.48 -13.58 3.47
N PRO A 23 -10.38 -13.43 4.45
CA PRO A 23 -11.71 -12.92 4.17
C PRO A 23 -11.59 -11.60 3.41
N ARG A 24 -12.32 -11.46 2.29
CA ARG A 24 -12.35 -10.25 1.44
C ARG A 24 -12.44 -8.93 2.22
N ARG A 25 -13.12 -8.96 3.38
CA ARG A 25 -13.26 -7.81 4.29
C ARG A 25 -11.91 -7.31 4.84
N LEU A 26 -10.94 -8.19 5.09
CA LEU A 26 -9.62 -7.79 5.56
C LEU A 26 -8.80 -7.14 4.43
N ASP A 27 -8.92 -7.62 3.19
CA ASP A 27 -8.31 -6.96 2.04
C ASP A 27 -8.86 -5.53 1.84
N GLU A 28 -10.17 -5.36 2.04
CA GLU A 28 -10.83 -4.05 1.98
C GLU A 28 -10.35 -3.10 3.10
N ILE A 29 -10.14 -3.62 4.32
CA ILE A 29 -9.58 -2.85 5.44
C ILE A 29 -8.13 -2.45 5.15
N ASN A 30 -7.30 -3.39 4.69
CA ASN A 30 -5.91 -3.12 4.30
C ASN A 30 -5.81 -2.05 3.21
N ALA A 31 -6.69 -2.13 2.19
CA ALA A 31 -6.77 -1.13 1.15
C ALA A 31 -7.19 0.25 1.68
N ALA A 32 -8.15 0.30 2.61
CA ALA A 32 -8.60 1.55 3.24
C ALA A 32 -7.52 2.21 4.11
N LEU A 33 -6.59 1.42 4.67
CA LEU A 33 -5.48 1.89 5.50
C LEU A 33 -4.25 2.31 4.69
N ALA A 34 -4.08 1.80 3.47
CA ALA A 34 -2.92 2.11 2.61
C ALA A 34 -2.63 3.62 2.41
N PRO A 35 -3.63 4.54 2.35
CA PRO A 35 -3.37 5.98 2.29
C PRO A 35 -2.63 6.55 3.51
N ALA A 36 -2.63 5.86 4.67
CA ALA A 36 -1.89 6.29 5.85
C ALA A 36 -0.38 6.45 5.59
N TRP A 37 0.16 5.69 4.63
CA TRP A 37 1.56 5.81 4.22
C TRP A 37 1.93 7.17 3.63
N MET A 38 0.95 7.93 3.09
CA MET A 38 1.21 9.26 2.51
C MET A 38 1.80 10.25 3.52
N ALA A 39 1.56 10.07 4.81
CA ALA A 39 2.07 10.96 5.85
C ALA A 39 3.60 10.90 6.00
N ILE A 40 4.23 9.80 5.61
CA ILE A 40 5.69 9.60 5.70
C ILE A 40 6.34 9.34 4.33
N ALA A 41 5.55 9.42 3.27
CA ALA A 41 5.98 9.19 1.90
C ALA A 41 6.82 10.35 1.36
N GLU A 42 7.66 10.04 0.39
CA GLU A 42 8.40 11.02 -0.40
C GLU A 42 7.98 10.92 -1.88
N PRO A 43 8.15 11.99 -2.68
CA PRO A 43 7.91 11.92 -4.12
C PRO A 43 8.69 10.80 -4.79
N GLY A 44 7.99 9.98 -5.58
CA GLY A 44 8.57 8.83 -6.27
C GLY A 44 8.43 7.51 -5.51
N ASP A 45 7.94 7.52 -4.26
CA ASP A 45 7.55 6.29 -3.56
C ASP A 45 6.30 5.65 -4.19
N ALA A 46 6.18 4.34 -3.98
CA ALA A 46 5.05 3.53 -4.41
C ALA A 46 4.33 2.93 -3.20
N VAL A 47 3.03 2.64 -3.37
CA VAL A 47 2.24 1.90 -2.39
C VAL A 47 1.56 0.72 -3.07
N TRP A 48 1.82 -0.47 -2.53
CA TRP A 48 1.13 -1.68 -2.94
C TRP A 48 -0.15 -1.88 -2.13
N THR A 49 -1.24 -2.15 -2.83
CA THR A 49 -2.55 -2.40 -2.24
C THR A 49 -3.33 -3.41 -3.09
N PRO A 50 -4.07 -4.36 -2.47
CA PRO A 50 -4.83 -5.35 -3.24
C PRO A 50 -6.03 -4.76 -4.00
N SER A 51 -6.36 -3.48 -3.82
CA SER A 51 -7.55 -2.85 -4.41
C SER A 51 -7.25 -1.55 -5.15
N ILE A 52 -7.80 -1.42 -6.37
CA ILE A 52 -7.76 -0.22 -7.20
C ILE A 52 -8.48 0.97 -6.57
N ALA A 53 -9.46 0.73 -5.67
CA ALA A 53 -10.24 1.79 -5.04
C ALA A 53 -9.38 2.79 -4.25
N THR A 54 -8.22 2.35 -3.79
CA THR A 54 -7.22 3.17 -3.11
C THR A 54 -6.62 4.24 -4.04
N GLY A 55 -6.50 3.98 -5.34
CA GLY A 55 -5.92 4.93 -6.31
C GLY A 55 -6.64 6.28 -6.32
N ASN A 56 -7.96 6.26 -6.39
CA ASN A 56 -8.80 7.47 -6.36
C ASN A 56 -8.64 8.26 -5.05
N VAL A 57 -8.38 7.57 -3.93
CA VAL A 57 -8.15 8.22 -2.63
C VAL A 57 -6.79 8.91 -2.60
N LEU A 58 -5.74 8.25 -3.12
CA LEU A 58 -4.39 8.81 -3.19
C LEU A 58 -4.33 10.05 -4.07
N GLU A 59 -4.99 10.05 -5.23
CA GLU A 59 -5.08 11.22 -6.11
C GLU A 59 -5.75 12.42 -5.42
N ARG A 60 -6.86 12.17 -4.71
CA ARG A 60 -7.56 13.20 -3.93
C ARG A 60 -6.66 13.76 -2.83
N LEU A 61 -5.98 12.90 -2.09
CA LEU A 61 -5.08 13.33 -1.02
C LEU A 61 -3.89 14.12 -1.57
N ALA A 62 -3.35 13.73 -2.72
CA ALA A 62 -2.29 14.48 -3.38
C ALA A 62 -2.75 15.88 -3.81
N SER A 63 -4.02 16.03 -4.24
CA SER A 63 -4.60 17.35 -4.55
C SER A 63 -4.70 18.29 -3.34
N HIS A 64 -4.60 17.74 -2.11
CA HIS A 64 -4.57 18.50 -0.86
C HIS A 64 -3.14 18.75 -0.33
N GLY A 65 -2.11 18.48 -1.13
CA GLY A 65 -0.72 18.77 -0.80
C GLY A 65 0.06 17.62 -0.15
N LEU A 66 -0.54 16.42 -0.08
CA LEU A 66 0.21 15.22 0.28
C LEU A 66 1.08 14.71 -0.89
N PRO A 67 2.15 13.96 -0.63
CA PRO A 67 3.01 13.42 -1.67
C PRO A 67 2.24 12.53 -2.66
N GLN A 68 2.50 12.69 -3.95
CA GLN A 68 1.95 11.79 -4.96
C GLN A 68 2.66 10.43 -4.87
N LEU A 69 1.89 9.40 -4.52
CA LEU A 69 2.32 8.01 -4.51
C LEU A 69 1.89 7.31 -5.80
N TRP A 70 2.73 6.39 -6.26
CA TRP A 70 2.31 5.46 -7.29
C TRP A 70 1.56 4.27 -6.69
N ALA A 71 0.26 4.17 -7.00
CA ALA A 71 -0.56 3.03 -6.62
C ALA A 71 -0.23 1.80 -7.49
N VAL A 72 0.10 0.69 -6.83
CA VAL A 72 0.46 -0.57 -7.46
C VAL A 72 -0.45 -1.66 -6.93
N THR A 73 -1.06 -2.44 -7.82
CA THR A 73 -1.92 -3.56 -7.41
C THR A 73 -1.23 -4.90 -7.61
N ASN A 74 -0.30 -4.95 -8.58
CA ASN A 74 0.55 -6.10 -8.82
C ASN A 74 2.02 -5.67 -8.72
N PRO A 75 2.85 -6.29 -7.86
CA PRO A 75 4.27 -5.94 -7.73
C PRO A 75 5.06 -5.98 -9.04
N VAL A 76 4.62 -6.75 -10.05
CA VAL A 76 5.22 -6.79 -11.40
C VAL A 76 5.10 -5.46 -12.13
N GLU A 77 4.15 -4.61 -11.74
CA GLU A 77 3.96 -3.28 -12.33
C GLU A 77 5.07 -2.30 -11.93
N LEU A 78 5.85 -2.59 -10.88
CA LEU A 78 6.91 -1.71 -10.37
C LEU A 78 8.00 -1.43 -11.41
N ARG A 79 8.29 -0.14 -11.59
CA ARG A 79 9.29 0.37 -12.53
C ARG A 79 10.59 0.59 -11.78
N GLY A 80 11.45 -0.42 -11.82
CA GLY A 80 12.78 -0.35 -11.23
C GLY A 80 12.82 -0.68 -9.73
N PRO A 81 14.02 -0.61 -9.12
CA PRO A 81 14.24 -1.10 -7.77
C PRO A 81 13.55 -0.20 -6.74
N HIS A 82 12.71 -0.81 -5.90
CA HIS A 82 12.11 -0.16 -4.74
C HIS A 82 12.52 -0.91 -3.47
N GLN A 83 12.78 -0.18 -2.39
CA GLN A 83 13.01 -0.79 -1.08
C GLN A 83 11.66 -1.09 -0.42
N PRO A 84 11.31 -2.36 -0.12
CA PRO A 84 10.05 -2.66 0.54
C PRO A 84 10.03 -2.13 1.97
N VAL A 85 8.92 -1.50 2.34
CA VAL A 85 8.60 -1.03 3.69
C VAL A 85 7.32 -1.73 4.11
N PHE A 86 7.45 -2.63 5.08
CA PHE A 86 6.33 -3.36 5.64
C PHE A 86 5.73 -2.62 6.82
N TRP A 87 4.44 -2.81 7.05
CA TRP A 87 3.86 -2.48 8.34
C TRP A 87 4.53 -3.35 9.43
N GLY A 88 4.91 -2.71 10.53
CA GLY A 88 5.65 -3.33 11.64
C GLY A 88 4.83 -4.34 12.40
#